data_AF-A0A817ZI06-F1
#
_entry.id   AF-A0A817ZI06-F1
#
_cell.length_a   1.000
_cell.length_b   1.000
_cell.length_c   1.000
_cell.angle_alpha   90.00
_cell.angle_beta   90.00
_cell.angle_gamma   90.00
#
_symmetry.space_group_name_H-M   'P 1'
#
loop_
_entity.id
_entity.type
_entity.pdbx_description
1 polymer ?
#
loop_
_entity_poly.entity_id
_entity_poly.type
_entity_poly.pdbx_seq_one_letter_code
_entity_poly.pdbx_strand_id
1 'polypeptide(L)'
;MVDGASDYEQQQSFNKKLQLYRGTRSDDARKRRNRKRNLYFQMRRYRHFITRSFYCRFTIKLVRHILAKYNIHYIHVKLFDDLLIIDVKNKIIQQQNERRLPGDIFHKHYYYLFRHEARYF
;
A
#
# COMPACT_ATOMS: atom_id res chain seq x y z
N MET A 1 15.93 61.97 18.28
CA MET A 1 15.47 61.23 17.07
C MET A 1 16.75 60.87 16.34
N VAL A 2 17.25 59.64 16.25
CA VAL A 2 16.61 58.36 15.95
C VAL A 2 17.50 57.22 16.50
N ASP A 3 17.19 56.66 17.68
CA ASP A 3 17.79 55.42 18.22
C ASP A 3 17.04 54.18 17.68
N GLY A 4 16.67 54.18 16.40
CA GLY A 4 15.76 53.19 15.81
C GLY A 4 16.43 52.09 14.97
N ALA A 5 17.72 52.22 14.66
CA ALA A 5 18.42 51.30 13.75
C ALA A 5 18.94 50.04 14.47
N SER A 6 19.42 50.17 15.71
CA SER A 6 19.98 49.06 16.50
C SER A 6 18.92 48.00 16.84
N ASP A 7 17.71 48.43 17.20
CA ASP A 7 16.63 47.52 17.60
C ASP A 7 16.06 46.72 16.42
N TYR A 8 16.07 47.31 15.22
CA TYR A 8 15.62 46.65 14.00
C TYR A 8 16.59 45.55 13.56
N GLU A 9 17.90 45.80 13.62
CA GLU A 9 18.93 44.81 13.31
C GLU A 9 18.99 43.67 14.34
N GLN A 10 18.78 44.00 15.61
CA GLN A 10 18.66 43.00 16.68
C GLN A 10 17.38 42.15 16.51
N GLN A 11 16.24 42.75 16.14
CA GLN A 11 15.02 42.00 15.82
C GLN A 11 15.15 41.12 14.58
N GLN A 12 15.84 41.58 13.52
CA GLN A 12 16.07 40.75 12.34
C GLN A 12 16.98 39.55 12.65
N SER A 13 18.05 39.74 13.43
CA SER A 13 18.93 38.64 13.83
C SER A 13 18.24 37.63 14.76
N PHE A 14 17.37 38.11 15.66
CA PHE A 14 16.52 37.27 16.50
C PHE A 14 15.49 36.48 15.68
N ASN A 15 14.81 37.12 14.73
CA ASN A 15 13.86 36.46 13.83
C ASN A 15 14.54 35.43 12.91
N LYS A 16 15.76 35.70 12.43
CA LYS A 16 16.58 34.75 11.66
C LYS A 16 17.03 33.55 12.49
N LYS A 17 17.40 33.76 13.76
CA LYS A 17 17.66 32.67 14.73
C LYS A 17 16.39 31.88 15.04
N LEU A 18 15.24 32.53 15.19
CA LEU A 18 13.94 31.87 15.40
C LEU A 18 13.52 31.02 14.18
N GLN A 19 13.83 31.44 12.95
CA GLN A 19 13.59 30.63 11.76
C GLN A 19 14.49 29.38 11.71
N LEU A 20 15.73 29.46 12.19
CA LEU A 20 16.61 28.29 12.36
C LEU A 20 16.11 27.33 13.47
N TYR A 21 15.52 27.88 14.53
CA TYR A 21 14.91 27.11 15.63
C TYR A 21 13.51 26.55 15.32
N ARG A 22 12.86 27.00 14.24
CA ARG A 22 11.63 26.38 13.71
C ARG A 22 11.96 25.07 12.97
N GLY A 23 12.43 24.09 13.74
CA GLY A 23 12.26 22.67 13.47
C GLY A 23 12.83 22.16 12.15
N THR A 24 14.03 22.59 11.75
CA THR A 24 14.77 21.82 10.75
C THR A 24 15.27 20.52 11.41
N ARG A 25 14.78 19.38 10.91
CA ARG A 25 15.21 18.07 11.39
C ARG A 25 16.73 17.96 11.21
N SER A 26 17.43 17.38 12.19
CA SER A 26 18.84 17.05 12.05
C SER A 26 19.10 16.22 10.80
N ASP A 27 20.31 16.32 10.26
CA ASP A 27 20.68 15.59 9.04
C ASP A 27 20.45 14.09 9.15
N ASP A 28 20.71 13.51 10.32
CA ASP A 28 20.43 12.10 10.59
C ASP A 28 18.95 11.78 10.60
N ALA A 29 18.11 12.65 11.18
CA ALA A 29 16.66 12.49 11.14
C ALA A 29 16.12 12.61 9.70
N ARG A 30 16.69 13.49 8.89
CA ARG A 30 16.38 13.64 7.45
C ARG A 30 16.80 12.40 6.66
N LYS A 31 18.04 11.91 6.86
CA LYS A 31 18.57 10.68 6.23
C LYS A 31 17.73 9.46 6.58
N ARG A 32 17.34 9.27 7.85
CA ARG A 32 16.46 8.17 8.29
C ARG A 32 15.09 8.21 7.60
N ARG A 33 14.47 9.39 7.51
CA ARG A 33 13.20 9.57 6.80
C ARG A 33 13.33 9.23 5.32
N ASN A 34 14.38 9.72 4.65
CA ASN A 34 14.62 9.47 3.24
C ASN A 34 14.91 7.98 2.96
N ARG A 35 15.69 7.31 3.82
CA ARG A 35 15.90 5.86 3.74
C ARG A 35 14.59 5.08 3.84
N LYS A 36 13.72 5.41 4.81
CA LYS A 36 12.39 4.79 4.94
C LYS A 36 11.52 5.04 3.72
N ARG A 37 11.53 6.27 3.19
CA ARG A 37 10.75 6.66 2.02
C ARG A 37 11.24 5.96 0.75
N ASN A 38 12.56 5.87 0.56
CA ASN A 38 13.16 5.15 -0.57
C ASN A 38 12.89 3.65 -0.50
N LEU A 39 12.96 3.05 0.68
CA LEU A 39 12.59 1.65 0.86
C LEU A 39 11.12 1.41 0.48
N TYR A 40 10.21 2.30 0.90
CA TYR A 40 8.80 2.23 0.52
C TYR A 40 8.61 2.35 -1.01
N PHE A 41 9.29 3.30 -1.66
CA PHE A 41 9.21 3.48 -3.11
C PHE A 41 9.82 2.31 -3.88
N GLN A 42 10.94 1.76 -3.42
CA GLN A 42 11.52 0.54 -3.98
C GLN A 42 10.53 -0.63 -3.83
N MET A 43 9.96 -0.83 -2.65
CA MET A 43 8.94 -1.86 -2.44
C MET A 43 7.72 -1.68 -3.34
N ARG A 44 7.27 -0.44 -3.60
CA ARG A 44 6.20 -0.15 -4.57
C ARG A 44 6.57 -0.51 -6.01
N ARG A 45 7.82 -0.25 -6.44
CA ARG A 45 8.28 -0.52 -7.81
C ARG A 45 8.33 -2.01 -8.13
N TYR A 46 8.54 -2.85 -7.12
CA TYR A 46 8.58 -4.31 -7.25
C TYR A 46 7.27 -4.99 -6.83
N ARG A 47 6.16 -4.26 -6.72
CA ARG A 47 4.87 -4.89 -6.46
C ARG A 47 4.37 -5.58 -7.71
N HIS A 48 4.07 -6.87 -7.55
CA HIS A 48 3.47 -7.69 -8.58
C HIS A 48 2.01 -7.92 -8.21
N PHE A 49 1.13 -7.92 -9.21
CA PHE A 49 -0.31 -8.08 -9.00
C PHE A 49 -0.86 -9.14 -9.93
N ILE A 50 -1.82 -9.91 -9.45
CA ILE A 50 -2.68 -10.73 -10.29
C ILE A 50 -4.03 -10.03 -10.31
N THR A 51 -4.53 -9.77 -11.52
CA THR A 51 -5.85 -9.19 -11.73
C THR A 51 -6.79 -10.25 -12.31
N ARG A 52 -8.02 -10.28 -11.81
CA ARG A 52 -9.08 -11.15 -12.33
C ARG A 52 -10.38 -10.37 -12.36
N SER A 53 -11.19 -10.60 -13.39
CA SER A 53 -12.60 -10.20 -13.35
C SER A 53 -13.32 -11.01 -12.27
N PHE A 54 -14.28 -10.40 -11.58
CA PHE A 54 -15.07 -11.12 -10.58
C PHE A 54 -16.56 -10.76 -10.66
N TYR A 55 -17.41 -11.70 -10.27
CA TYR A 55 -18.83 -11.43 -10.12
C TYR A 55 -19.07 -10.56 -8.88
N CYS A 56 -19.71 -9.40 -9.05
CA CYS A 56 -19.85 -8.34 -8.03
C CYS A 56 -20.35 -8.79 -6.63
N ARG A 57 -20.97 -9.96 -6.50
CA ARG A 57 -21.41 -10.53 -5.21
C ARG A 57 -20.33 -11.24 -4.41
N PHE A 58 -19.12 -11.47 -4.94
CA PHE A 58 -18.03 -12.02 -4.14
C PHE A 58 -17.63 -11.04 -3.04
N THR A 59 -17.70 -11.50 -1.80
CA THR A 59 -17.19 -10.74 -0.65
C THR A 59 -15.70 -11.03 -0.45
N ILE A 60 -14.98 -10.12 0.19
CA ILE A 60 -13.56 -10.33 0.54
C ILE A 60 -13.37 -11.62 1.35
N LYS A 61 -14.30 -11.94 2.27
CA LYS A 61 -14.25 -13.18 3.06
C LYS A 61 -14.27 -14.41 2.16
N LEU A 62 -15.18 -14.45 1.18
CA LEU A 62 -15.30 -15.55 0.24
C LEU A 62 -14.08 -15.67 -0.68
N VAL A 63 -13.57 -14.54 -1.17
CA VAL A 63 -12.34 -14.52 -1.97
C VAL A 63 -11.17 -15.09 -1.18
N ARG A 64 -10.96 -14.65 0.08
CA ARG A 64 -9.89 -15.19 0.93
C ARG A 64 -10.02 -16.70 1.15
N HIS A 65 -11.24 -17.20 1.33
CA HIS A 65 -11.51 -18.63 1.45
C HIS A 65 -11.08 -19.39 0.19
N ILE A 66 -11.44 -18.89 -1.00
CA ILE A 66 -11.03 -19.48 -2.28
C ILE A 66 -9.50 -19.46 -2.42
N LEU A 67 -8.86 -18.32 -2.14
CA LEU A 67 -7.40 -18.21 -2.21
C LEU A 67 -6.70 -19.18 -1.25
N ALA A 68 -7.25 -19.42 -0.07
CA ALA A 68 -6.75 -20.43 0.86
C ALA A 68 -6.90 -21.86 0.30
N LYS A 69 -8.07 -22.19 -0.27
CA LYS A 69 -8.35 -23.50 -0.90
C LYS A 69 -7.37 -23.83 -2.03
N TYR A 70 -6.99 -22.83 -2.83
CA TYR A 70 -6.02 -22.99 -3.92
C TYR A 70 -4.55 -22.76 -3.50
N ASN A 71 -4.27 -22.62 -2.20
CA ASN A 71 -2.95 -22.35 -1.64
C ASN A 71 -2.22 -21.18 -2.35
N ILE A 72 -2.93 -20.06 -2.47
CA ILE A 72 -2.45 -18.85 -3.12
C ILE A 72 -1.77 -17.95 -2.09
N HIS A 73 -0.49 -17.64 -2.32
CA HIS A 73 0.27 -16.76 -1.44
C HIS A 73 0.10 -15.30 -1.87
N TYR A 74 -0.49 -14.47 -1.01
CA TYR A 74 -0.71 -13.05 -1.28
C TYR A 74 -0.34 -12.17 -0.07
N ILE A 75 -0.03 -10.90 -0.34
CA ILE A 75 0.19 -9.86 0.68
C ILE A 75 -1.13 -9.16 0.99
N HIS A 76 -1.86 -8.78 -0.04
CA HIS A 76 -3.09 -8.01 0.09
C HIS A 76 -4.07 -8.37 -1.02
N VAL A 77 -5.37 -8.25 -0.74
CA VAL A 77 -6.43 -8.45 -1.71
C VAL A 77 -7.34 -7.23 -1.71
N LYS A 78 -7.67 -6.72 -2.90
CA LYS A 78 -8.62 -5.61 -3.08
C LYS A 78 -9.68 -6.01 -4.09
N LEU A 79 -10.89 -5.58 -3.83
CA LEU A 79 -11.98 -5.55 -4.81
C LEU A 79 -12.13 -4.09 -5.24
N PHE A 80 -12.12 -3.85 -6.53
CA PHE A 80 -12.28 -2.53 -7.11
C PHE A 80 -13.11 -2.66 -8.38
N ASP A 81 -14.28 -2.03 -8.41
CA ASP A 81 -15.30 -2.22 -9.44
C ASP A 81 -15.56 -3.72 -9.71
N ASP A 82 -15.29 -4.19 -10.92
CA ASP A 82 -15.42 -5.60 -11.35
C ASP A 82 -14.07 -6.34 -11.37
N LEU A 83 -13.03 -5.76 -10.76
CA LEU A 83 -11.68 -6.33 -10.69
C LEU A 83 -11.28 -6.73 -9.27
N LEU A 84 -10.80 -7.97 -9.19
CA LEU A 84 -10.08 -8.51 -8.05
C LEU A 84 -8.59 -8.30 -8.27
N ILE A 85 -7.94 -7.59 -7.35
CA ILE A 85 -6.50 -7.33 -7.35
C ILE A 85 -5.86 -8.11 -6.20
N ILE A 86 -4.96 -9.03 -6.53
CA ILE A 86 -4.20 -9.84 -5.58
C ILE A 86 -2.75 -9.38 -5.63
N ASP A 87 -2.29 -8.72 -4.58
CA ASP A 87 -0.91 -8.22 -4.42
C ASP A 87 0.00 -9.35 -3.95
N VAL A 88 1.15 -9.54 -4.61
CA VAL A 88 2.10 -10.61 -4.34
C VAL A 88 3.54 -10.08 -4.24
N LYS A 89 4.37 -10.79 -3.48
CA LYS A 89 5.71 -10.32 -3.09
C LYS A 89 6.70 -10.20 -4.26
N ASN A 90 6.65 -11.12 -5.23
CA ASN A 90 7.58 -11.16 -6.35
C ASN A 90 6.96 -11.87 -7.56
N LYS A 91 7.62 -11.73 -8.72
CA LYS A 91 7.20 -12.31 -10.00
C LYS A 91 7.10 -13.84 -9.99
N ILE A 92 7.97 -14.52 -9.25
CA ILE A 92 7.98 -15.99 -9.19
C ILE A 92 6.69 -16.49 -8.53
N ILE A 93 6.32 -15.91 -7.38
CA ILE A 93 5.06 -16.21 -6.69
C ILE A 93 3.86 -15.83 -7.57
N GLN A 94 3.93 -14.71 -8.29
CA GLN A 94 2.90 -14.33 -9.24
C GLN A 94 2.65 -15.44 -10.27
N GLN A 95 3.70 -15.90 -10.94
CA GLN A 95 3.60 -16.97 -11.97
C GLN A 95 3.11 -18.30 -11.37
N GLN A 96 3.58 -18.65 -10.18
CA GLN A 96 3.11 -19.85 -9.47
C GLN A 96 1.62 -19.77 -9.16
N ASN A 97 1.16 -18.64 -8.61
CA ASN A 97 -0.23 -18.40 -8.28
C ASN A 97 -1.11 -18.38 -9.53
N GLU A 98 -0.66 -17.78 -10.64
CA GLU A 98 -1.42 -17.79 -11.90
C GLU A 98 -1.60 -19.20 -12.48
N ARG A 99 -0.65 -20.12 -12.26
CA ARG A 99 -0.81 -21.53 -12.64
C ARG A 99 -1.77 -22.29 -11.72
N ARG A 100 -1.84 -21.90 -10.44
CA ARG A 100 -2.68 -22.56 -9.43
C ARG A 100 -4.13 -22.07 -9.42
N LEU A 101 -4.35 -20.80 -9.77
CA LEU A 101 -5.66 -20.16 -9.72
C LEU A 101 -6.33 -20.20 -11.09
N PRO A 102 -7.42 -20.99 -11.26
CA PRO A 102 -8.17 -21.00 -12.51
C PRO A 102 -8.70 -19.59 -12.85
N GLY A 103 -8.67 -19.22 -14.13
CA GLY A 103 -9.03 -17.87 -14.57
C GLY A 103 -10.51 -17.52 -14.35
N ASP A 104 -11.38 -18.53 -14.37
CA ASP A 104 -12.83 -18.45 -14.30
C ASP A 104 -13.40 -18.60 -12.88
N ILE A 105 -12.56 -18.85 -11.87
CA ILE A 105 -12.99 -19.24 -10.53
C ILE A 105 -13.82 -18.16 -9.79
N PHE A 106 -13.77 -16.92 -10.26
CA PHE A 106 -14.55 -15.79 -9.74
C PHE A 106 -15.79 -15.45 -10.57
N HIS A 107 -16.22 -16.35 -11.46
CA HIS A 107 -17.49 -16.20 -12.19
C HIS A 107 -18.71 -16.53 -11.31
N LYS A 108 -19.87 -16.08 -11.79
CA LYS A 108 -21.19 -16.28 -11.15
C LYS A 108 -21.47 -17.75 -10.83
N HIS A 109 -21.05 -18.68 -11.68
CA HIS A 109 -21.24 -20.12 -11.46
C HIS A 109 -20.58 -20.58 -10.16
N TYR A 110 -19.28 -20.29 -10.01
CA TYR A 110 -18.51 -20.68 -8.82
C TYR A 110 -18.90 -19.91 -7.55
N TYR A 111 -19.48 -18.72 -7.68
CA TYR A 111 -19.98 -17.97 -6.53
C TYR A 111 -20.96 -18.81 -5.69
N TYR A 112 -21.92 -19.48 -6.34
CA TYR A 112 -22.92 -20.27 -5.61
C TYR A 112 -22.31 -21.52 -4.99
N LEU A 113 -21.34 -22.13 -5.66
CA LEU A 113 -20.58 -23.28 -5.15
C LEU A 113 -19.83 -22.91 -3.86
N PHE A 114 -18.98 -21.87 -3.92
CA PHE A 114 -18.19 -21.47 -2.76
C PHE A 114 -19.03 -20.83 -1.65
N ARG A 115 -20.14 -20.16 -1.98
CA ARG A 115 -21.06 -19.64 -0.97
C ARG A 115 -21.68 -20.75 -0.15
N HIS A 116 -21.98 -21.89 -0.77
CA HIS A 116 -22.50 -23.07 -0.07
C HIS A 116 -21.42 -23.68 0.82
N GLU A 117 -20.22 -23.92 0.29
CA GLU A 117 -19.09 -24.47 1.06
C GLU A 117 -18.72 -23.60 2.27
N ALA A 118 -18.68 -22.27 2.10
CA ALA A 118 -18.30 -21.33 3.15
C ALA A 118 -19.37 -21.16 4.25
N ARG A 119 -20.56 -21.77 4.14
CA ARG A 119 -21.54 -21.82 5.25
C ARG A 119 -21.21 -22.86 6.30
N TYR A 120 -20.35 -23.83 5.97
CA TYR A 120 -19.96 -24.92 6.86
C TYR A 120 -18.60 -24.68 7.56
N PHE A 121 -18.09 -23.45 7.48
CA PHE A 121 -16.86 -22.95 8.11
C PHE A 121 -17.12 -21.61 8.82
#